data_AF-A0A4Q3U614-F1
#
_entry.id   AF-A0A4Q3U614-F1
#
_cell.length_a   1.000
_cell.length_b   1.000
_cell.length_c   1.000
_cell.angle_alpha   90.00
_cell.angle_beta   90.00
_cell.angle_gamma   90.00
#
_symmetry.space_group_name_H-M   'P 1'
#
loop_
_entity.id
_entity.type
_entity.pdbx_description
1 polymer ?
#
loop_
_entity_poly.entity_id
_entity_poly.type
_entity_poly.pdbx_seq_one_letter_code
_entity_poly.pdbx_strand_id
1 'polypeptide(L)'
;MAENLPNSDDQLEHIDAITSKVEGDYNASQIQVLEGLEAVRKRPGMYVGDNGKRGLHQLFREVLDNSVDEALAGHCDTIEVVLHSDNSLSVKDNGRGIPVDKHEKMGVSALQVVMTVLHAGGKFGGESSGYKTSGGLHGVGVSCTNALSEWMESTVRRNGKIYRQRFEKGIPQGDVQEIGKTSKEDT
;
A
#
# COMPACT_ATOMS: atom_id res chain seq x y z
N MET A 1 -26.41 2.16 -38.46
CA MET A 1 -25.08 2.36 -39.08
C MET A 1 -24.28 1.13 -38.72
N ALA A 2 -23.99 0.26 -39.69
CA ALA A 2 -23.19 -0.94 -39.45
C ALA A 2 -21.76 -0.48 -39.14
N GLU A 3 -21.26 -0.80 -37.95
CA GLU A 3 -19.86 -0.62 -37.62
C GLU A 3 -19.04 -1.47 -38.60
N ASN A 4 -18.07 -0.84 -39.27
CA ASN A 4 -17.11 -1.54 -40.13
C ASN A 4 -16.35 -2.54 -39.26
N LEU A 5 -16.75 -3.80 -39.32
CA LEU A 5 -15.94 -4.91 -38.82
C LEU A 5 -14.61 -4.88 -39.59
N PRO A 6 -13.45 -4.99 -38.91
CA PRO A 6 -12.15 -5.00 -39.58
C PRO A 6 -12.12 -6.13 -40.62
N ASN A 7 -11.58 -5.83 -41.81
CA ASN A 7 -11.50 -6.79 -42.91
C ASN A 7 -10.61 -7.99 -42.49
N SER A 8 -10.84 -9.17 -43.06
CA SER A 8 -10.09 -10.39 -42.75
C SER A 8 -8.58 -10.22 -42.92
N ASP A 9 -8.17 -9.37 -43.86
CA ASP A 9 -6.75 -9.07 -44.12
C ASP A 9 -6.13 -8.27 -42.96
N ASP A 10 -6.84 -7.30 -42.38
CA ASP A 10 -6.40 -6.56 -41.18
C ASP A 10 -6.29 -7.49 -39.96
N GLN A 11 -7.19 -8.47 -39.85
CA GLN A 11 -7.14 -9.47 -38.78
C GLN A 11 -5.95 -10.43 -38.94
N LEU A 12 -5.65 -10.83 -40.17
CA LEU A 12 -4.50 -11.70 -40.49
C LEU A 12 -3.18 -10.99 -40.25
N GLU A 13 -3.03 -9.73 -40.67
CA GLU A 13 -1.83 -8.92 -40.36
C GLU A 13 -1.62 -8.75 -38.86
N HIS A 14 -2.71 -8.57 -38.09
CA HIS A 14 -2.63 -8.47 -36.64
C HIS A 14 -2.21 -9.79 -35.97
N ILE A 15 -2.72 -10.92 -36.50
CA ILE A 15 -2.33 -12.26 -36.04
C ILE A 15 -0.87 -12.53 -36.35
N ASP A 16 -0.40 -12.21 -37.55
CA ASP A 16 1.00 -12.39 -37.95
C ASP A 16 1.92 -11.53 -37.10
N ALA A 17 1.53 -10.28 -36.78
CA ALA A 17 2.31 -9.43 -35.89
C ALA A 17 2.47 -10.05 -34.48
N ILE A 18 1.40 -10.64 -33.92
CA ILE A 18 1.41 -11.25 -32.58
C ILE A 18 2.12 -12.62 -32.56
N THR A 19 2.04 -13.37 -33.66
CA THR A 19 2.57 -14.74 -33.76
C THR A 19 3.97 -14.82 -34.38
N SER A 20 4.46 -13.69 -34.92
CA SER A 20 5.81 -13.60 -35.46
C SER A 20 6.87 -13.96 -34.40
N LYS A 21 7.88 -14.70 -34.85
CA LYS A 21 9.01 -15.06 -34.00
C LYS A 21 9.77 -13.79 -33.62
N VAL A 22 9.95 -13.56 -32.31
CA VAL A 22 10.80 -12.47 -31.82
C VAL A 22 12.25 -12.80 -32.15
N GLU A 23 12.90 -11.92 -32.92
CA GLU A 23 14.33 -11.98 -33.24
C GLU A 23 15.14 -11.41 -32.07
N GLY A 24 16.05 -12.20 -31.49
CA GLY A 24 16.93 -11.79 -30.39
C GLY A 24 17.35 -12.96 -29.48
N ASP A 25 18.42 -12.77 -28.71
CA ASP A 25 18.89 -13.77 -27.74
C ASP A 25 18.11 -13.66 -26.44
N TYR A 26 17.43 -14.74 -26.03
CA TYR A 26 16.85 -14.87 -24.70
C TYR A 26 17.84 -15.52 -23.73
N ASN A 27 18.43 -14.72 -22.86
CA ASN A 27 19.42 -15.18 -21.89
C ASN A 27 19.16 -14.60 -20.48
N ALA A 28 19.91 -15.08 -19.49
CA ALA A 28 19.69 -14.73 -18.09
C ALA A 28 19.69 -13.22 -17.79
N SER A 29 20.42 -12.40 -18.57
CA SER A 29 20.47 -10.95 -18.36
C SER A 29 19.15 -10.22 -18.65
N GLN A 30 18.22 -10.86 -19.36
CA GLN A 30 16.89 -10.30 -19.64
C GLN A 30 15.88 -10.60 -18.53
N ILE A 31 16.24 -11.45 -17.56
CA ILE A 31 15.39 -11.72 -16.40
C ILE A 31 15.53 -10.56 -15.41
N GLN A 32 14.44 -9.82 -15.21
CA GLN A 32 14.38 -8.72 -14.26
C GLN A 32 13.69 -9.16 -12.97
N VAL A 33 14.30 -8.85 -11.84
CA VAL A 33 13.71 -9.01 -10.50
C VAL A 33 13.29 -7.62 -10.03
N LEU A 34 12.00 -7.46 -9.70
CA LEU A 34 11.47 -6.23 -9.11
C LEU A 34 11.45 -6.41 -7.59
N GLU A 35 12.24 -5.62 -6.88
CA GLU A 35 12.38 -5.75 -5.43
C GLU A 35 11.37 -4.89 -4.66
N GLY A 36 10.87 -5.44 -3.55
CA GLY A 36 9.98 -4.75 -2.62
C GLY A 36 8.78 -4.09 -3.31
N LEU A 37 8.65 -2.77 -3.14
CA LEU A 37 7.54 -1.99 -3.67
C LEU A 37 7.68 -1.60 -5.15
N GLU A 38 8.80 -1.93 -5.80
CA GLU A 38 8.95 -1.67 -7.24
C GLU A 38 7.95 -2.45 -8.08
N ALA A 39 7.67 -3.70 -7.69
CA ALA A 39 6.66 -4.53 -8.35
C ALA A 39 5.28 -3.85 -8.35
N VAL A 40 4.89 -3.23 -7.22
CA VAL A 40 3.62 -2.50 -7.11
C VAL A 40 3.57 -1.33 -8.08
N ARG A 41 4.63 -0.51 -8.13
CA ARG A 41 4.69 0.66 -9.03
C ARG A 41 4.71 0.26 -10.50
N LYS A 42 5.34 -0.87 -10.84
CA LYS A 42 5.43 -1.34 -12.23
C LYS A 42 4.16 -2.05 -12.70
N ARG A 43 3.38 -2.62 -11.77
CA ARG A 43 2.14 -3.37 -12.05
C ARG A 43 0.97 -2.99 -11.11
N PRO A 44 0.60 -1.70 -11.00
CA PRO A 44 -0.40 -1.23 -10.03
C PRO A 44 -1.74 -1.93 -10.14
N GLY A 45 -2.25 -2.19 -11.35
CA GLY A 45 -3.51 -2.89 -11.57
C GLY A 45 -3.60 -4.27 -10.89
N MET A 46 -2.47 -4.97 -10.70
CA MET A 46 -2.45 -6.25 -9.98
C MET A 46 -2.78 -6.09 -8.49
N TYR A 47 -2.46 -4.95 -7.90
CA TYR A 47 -2.58 -4.69 -6.46
C TYR A 47 -3.82 -3.87 -6.12
N VAL A 48 -4.20 -2.92 -6.98
CA VAL A 48 -5.27 -1.95 -6.71
C VAL A 48 -6.40 -1.98 -7.74
N GLY A 49 -6.38 -2.98 -8.64
CA GLY A 49 -7.43 -3.26 -9.62
C GLY A 49 -7.29 -2.48 -10.93
N ASP A 50 -7.16 -1.15 -10.87
CA ASP A 50 -6.89 -0.31 -12.03
C ASP A 50 -5.99 0.89 -11.71
N ASN A 51 -5.59 1.64 -12.75
CA ASN A 51 -4.78 2.86 -12.63
C ASN A 51 -5.62 4.13 -12.82
N GLY A 52 -6.94 4.01 -12.69
CA GLY A 52 -7.90 5.09 -12.89
C GLY A 52 -8.55 5.50 -11.57
N LYS A 53 -9.79 5.98 -11.66
CA LYS A 53 -10.54 6.46 -10.50
C LYS A 53 -10.79 5.36 -9.47
N ARG A 54 -11.05 4.11 -9.89
CA ARG A 54 -11.39 3.04 -8.94
C ARG A 54 -10.17 2.64 -8.11
N GLY A 55 -9.00 2.56 -8.76
CA GLY A 55 -7.70 2.35 -8.12
C GLY A 55 -7.36 3.47 -7.15
N LEU A 56 -7.55 4.74 -7.54
CA LEU A 56 -7.36 5.88 -6.62
C LEU A 56 -8.21 5.74 -5.35
N HIS A 57 -9.51 5.43 -5.50
CA HIS A 57 -10.38 5.20 -4.34
C HIS A 57 -10.01 3.93 -3.57
N GLN A 58 -9.38 2.93 -4.19
CA GLN A 58 -8.88 1.75 -3.49
C GLN A 58 -7.74 2.13 -2.55
N LEU A 59 -6.79 2.97 -2.97
CA LEU A 59 -5.71 3.46 -2.10
C LEU A 59 -6.28 4.09 -0.82
N PHE A 60 -7.31 4.91 -0.97
CA PHE A 60 -8.00 5.50 0.18
C PHE A 60 -8.66 4.44 1.07
N ARG A 61 -9.42 3.51 0.48
CA ARG A 61 -10.08 2.43 1.23
C ARG A 61 -9.09 1.61 2.04
N GLU A 62 -7.93 1.27 1.49
CA GLU A 62 -6.92 0.48 2.20
C GLU A 62 -6.42 1.16 3.49
N VAL A 63 -6.32 2.49 3.51
CA VAL A 63 -5.95 3.23 4.73
C VAL A 63 -7.14 3.27 5.70
N LEU A 64 -8.32 3.62 5.21
CA LEU A 64 -9.55 3.70 6.01
C LEU A 64 -9.91 2.35 6.67
N ASP A 65 -9.79 1.26 5.93
CA ASP A 65 -10.13 -0.09 6.41
C ASP A 65 -9.21 -0.51 7.56
N ASN A 66 -7.96 -0.01 7.62
CA ASN A 66 -7.09 -0.25 8.77
C ASN A 66 -7.61 0.43 10.05
N SER A 67 -8.14 1.65 9.93
CA SER A 67 -8.79 2.35 11.04
C SER A 67 -10.10 1.67 11.45
N VAL A 68 -10.89 1.18 10.48
CA VAL A 68 -12.10 0.40 10.76
C VAL A 68 -11.76 -0.92 11.48
N ASP A 69 -10.66 -1.57 11.13
CA ASP A 69 -10.21 -2.79 11.83
C ASP A 69 -9.84 -2.52 13.30
N GLU A 70 -9.30 -1.33 13.64
CA GLU A 70 -9.14 -0.91 15.04
C GLU A 70 -10.49 -0.73 15.74
N ALA A 71 -11.49 -0.20 15.05
CA ALA A 71 -12.83 -0.04 15.59
C ALA A 71 -13.52 -1.39 15.82
N LEU A 72 -13.39 -2.33 14.88
CA LEU A 72 -13.88 -3.71 15.02
C LEU A 72 -13.19 -4.46 16.17
N ALA A 73 -11.92 -4.13 16.46
CA ALA A 73 -11.21 -4.64 17.62
C ALA A 73 -11.60 -3.95 18.94
N GLY A 74 -12.47 -2.93 18.91
CA GLY A 74 -12.95 -2.19 20.08
C GLY A 74 -11.98 -1.13 20.61
N HIS A 75 -11.01 -0.70 19.78
CA HIS A 75 -9.98 0.27 20.18
C HIS A 75 -10.14 1.66 19.57
N CYS A 76 -10.96 1.79 18.52
CA CYS A 76 -11.23 3.07 17.85
C CYS A 76 -12.73 3.35 17.87
N ASP A 77 -13.11 4.58 18.21
CA ASP A 77 -14.51 5.05 18.14
C ASP A 77 -14.69 6.22 17.17
N THR A 78 -13.58 6.85 16.75
CA THR A 78 -13.59 8.07 15.94
C THR A 78 -12.57 7.95 14.82
N ILE A 79 -13.04 8.09 13.59
CA ILE A 79 -12.19 8.17 12.39
C ILE A 79 -12.50 9.51 11.70
N GLU A 80 -11.46 10.31 11.48
CA GLU A 80 -11.53 11.57 10.76
C GLU A 80 -10.87 11.42 9.39
N VAL A 81 -11.58 11.84 8.34
CA VAL A 81 -11.06 11.84 6.97
C VAL A 81 -11.09 13.27 6.45
N VAL A 82 -9.95 13.75 5.97
CA VAL A 82 -9.80 15.10 5.41
C VAL A 82 -9.26 15.02 3.99
N LEU A 83 -9.97 15.63 3.05
CA LEU A 83 -9.49 15.93 1.71
C LEU A 83 -8.87 17.32 1.73
N HIS A 84 -7.58 17.41 1.46
CA HIS A 84 -6.83 18.65 1.48
C HIS A 84 -6.88 19.34 0.11
N SER A 85 -6.64 20.64 0.09
CA SER A 85 -6.67 21.45 -1.15
C SER A 85 -5.52 21.13 -2.13
N ASP A 86 -4.48 20.44 -1.67
CA ASP A 86 -3.34 19.99 -2.48
C ASP A 86 -3.55 18.60 -3.10
N ASN A 87 -4.79 18.09 -3.07
CA ASN A 87 -5.18 16.74 -3.49
C ASN A 87 -4.62 15.60 -2.63
N SER A 88 -4.04 15.90 -1.47
CA SER A 88 -3.73 14.87 -0.47
C SER A 88 -4.97 14.51 0.36
N LEU A 89 -4.90 13.36 1.02
CA LEU A 89 -5.93 12.87 1.92
C LEU A 89 -5.26 12.39 3.21
N SER A 90 -5.84 12.75 4.36
CA SER A 90 -5.45 12.16 5.64
C SER A 90 -6.60 11.35 6.23
N VAL A 91 -6.27 10.18 6.76
CA VAL A 91 -7.13 9.38 7.64
C VAL A 91 -6.47 9.42 9.00
N LYS A 92 -7.25 9.79 10.01
CA LYS A 92 -6.82 9.78 11.40
C LYS A 92 -7.78 8.94 12.23
N ASP A 93 -7.26 8.06 13.06
CA ASP A 93 -8.05 7.27 14.00
C ASP A 93 -7.52 7.37 15.42
N ASN A 94 -8.38 7.15 16.41
CA ASN A 94 -7.99 7.08 17.81
C ASN A 94 -7.76 5.63 18.30
N GLY A 95 -7.31 4.75 17.41
CA GLY A 95 -6.93 3.38 17.73
C GLY A 95 -5.62 3.28 18.50
N ARG A 96 -5.05 2.07 18.56
CA ARG A 96 -3.86 1.77 19.39
C ARG A 96 -2.54 2.37 18.88
N GLY A 97 -2.50 2.93 17.68
CA GLY A 97 -1.24 3.29 17.04
C GLY A 97 -0.52 2.09 16.41
N ILE A 98 0.02 2.26 15.20
CA ILE A 98 0.91 1.24 14.60
C ILE A 98 2.15 1.04 15.52
N PRO A 99 2.59 -0.19 15.82
CA PRO A 99 3.81 -0.40 16.61
C PRO A 99 5.04 0.29 15.98
N VAL A 100 5.80 1.01 16.80
CA VAL A 100 7.00 1.76 16.38
C VAL A 100 8.30 1.09 16.82
N ASP A 101 8.21 0.06 17.66
CA ASP A 101 9.34 -0.70 18.16
C ASP A 101 10.08 -1.41 17.01
N LYS A 102 11.37 -1.67 17.23
CA LYS A 102 12.22 -2.34 16.25
C LYS A 102 11.73 -3.77 16.02
N HIS A 103 11.44 -4.11 14.77
CA HIS A 103 11.09 -5.46 14.36
C HIS A 103 12.35 -6.35 14.32
N GLU A 104 12.38 -7.39 15.16
CA GLU A 104 13.59 -8.21 15.41
C GLU A 104 14.28 -8.70 14.13
N LYS A 105 13.51 -9.24 13.17
CA LYS A 105 14.07 -9.79 11.93
C LYS A 105 14.48 -8.74 10.90
N MET A 106 13.80 -7.60 10.89
CA MET A 106 13.96 -6.60 9.82
C MET A 106 14.93 -5.49 10.23
N GLY A 107 15.21 -5.35 11.54
CA GLY A 107 16.17 -4.37 12.02
C GLY A 107 15.71 -2.90 11.91
N VAL A 108 14.45 -2.66 11.55
CA VAL A 108 13.82 -1.33 11.45
C VAL A 108 12.51 -1.31 12.23
N SER A 109 11.87 -0.16 12.41
CA SER A 109 10.59 -0.07 13.13
C SER A 109 9.50 -0.91 12.48
N ALA A 110 8.58 -1.45 13.28
CA ALA A 110 7.41 -2.16 12.73
C ALA A 110 6.56 -1.25 11.82
N LEU A 111 6.46 0.04 12.12
CA LEU A 111 5.88 1.06 11.23
C LEU A 111 6.52 1.04 9.84
N GLN A 112 7.85 1.07 9.76
CA GLN A 112 8.53 1.01 8.47
C GLN A 112 8.29 -0.34 7.77
N VAL A 113 8.31 -1.45 8.51
CA VAL A 113 8.04 -2.78 7.95
C VAL A 113 6.69 -2.83 7.26
N VAL A 114 5.61 -2.45 7.94
CA VAL A 114 4.25 -2.50 7.35
C VAL A 114 4.06 -1.53 6.19
N MET A 115 4.83 -0.44 6.15
CA MET A 115 4.79 0.56 5.07
C MET A 115 5.61 0.16 3.84
N THR A 116 6.61 -0.73 3.98
CA THR A 116 7.62 -0.99 2.93
C THR A 116 7.73 -2.44 2.48
N VAL A 117 7.15 -3.38 3.23
CA VAL A 117 7.23 -4.82 2.95
C VAL A 117 5.86 -5.33 2.57
N LEU A 118 5.77 -6.00 1.42
CA LEU A 118 4.56 -6.73 1.04
C LEU A 118 4.39 -7.97 1.93
N HIS A 119 3.15 -8.31 2.26
CA HIS A 119 2.82 -9.42 3.13
C HIS A 119 3.39 -9.29 4.54
N ALA A 120 3.37 -8.06 5.07
CA ALA A 120 3.71 -7.76 6.45
C ALA A 120 2.51 -7.15 7.18
N GLY A 121 2.17 -7.69 8.35
CA GLY A 121 1.04 -7.20 9.14
C GLY A 121 0.71 -8.09 10.35
N GLY A 122 -0.14 -7.57 11.23
CA GLY A 122 -0.61 -8.29 12.45
C GLY A 122 -1.93 -9.03 12.27
N LYS A 123 -2.45 -9.14 11.03
CA LYS A 123 -3.81 -9.61 10.70
C LYS A 123 -3.83 -11.01 10.04
N PHE A 124 -2.77 -11.80 10.20
CA PHE A 124 -2.67 -13.14 9.57
C PHE A 124 -3.41 -14.26 10.31
N GLY A 125 -4.19 -13.93 11.34
CA GLY A 125 -4.92 -14.91 12.16
C GLY A 125 -4.04 -15.63 13.19
N GLY A 126 -4.64 -16.59 13.90
CA GLY A 126 -4.01 -17.35 14.99
C GLY A 126 -4.18 -16.73 16.38
N GLU A 127 -3.76 -17.48 17.42
CA GLU A 127 -3.91 -17.09 18.83
C GLU A 127 -3.17 -15.79 19.20
N SER A 128 -2.18 -15.39 18.39
CA SER A 128 -1.38 -14.17 18.56
C SER A 128 -1.85 -12.99 17.70
N SER A 129 -2.95 -13.11 16.96
CA SER A 129 -3.51 -12.01 16.16
C SER A 129 -4.01 -10.89 17.07
N GLY A 130 -3.58 -9.65 16.81
CA GLY A 130 -4.07 -8.45 17.50
C GLY A 130 -5.52 -8.08 17.11
N TYR A 131 -6.14 -8.85 16.22
CA TYR A 131 -7.48 -8.65 15.67
C TYR A 131 -8.28 -9.95 15.67
N LYS A 132 -9.47 -9.94 16.29
CA LYS A 132 -10.39 -11.09 16.33
C LYS A 132 -11.10 -11.30 14.99
N THR A 133 -11.39 -10.21 14.27
CA THR A 133 -11.95 -10.19 12.93
C THR A 133 -11.41 -8.92 12.26
N SER A 134 -10.96 -9.02 11.01
CA SER A 134 -10.47 -7.88 10.22
C SER A 134 -10.82 -8.05 8.75
N GLY A 135 -11.06 -6.95 8.05
CA GLY A 135 -11.21 -6.93 6.60
C GLY A 135 -9.87 -7.11 5.89
N GLY A 136 -8.79 -6.55 6.45
CA GLY A 136 -7.44 -6.70 5.91
C GLY A 136 -6.82 -8.05 6.30
N LEU A 137 -6.45 -8.88 5.32
CA LEU A 137 -5.84 -10.20 5.55
C LEU A 137 -4.53 -10.43 4.79
N HIS A 138 -4.28 -9.67 3.72
CA HIS A 138 -3.15 -9.91 2.82
C HIS A 138 -1.83 -9.28 3.27
N GLY A 139 -1.88 -8.26 4.13
CA GLY A 139 -0.70 -7.50 4.57
C GLY A 139 -0.04 -6.69 3.45
N VAL A 140 -0.83 -6.14 2.51
CA VAL A 140 -0.31 -5.38 1.36
C VAL A 140 -0.94 -3.99 1.18
N GLY A 141 -2.13 -3.73 1.73
CA GLY A 141 -2.93 -2.53 1.40
C GLY A 141 -2.20 -1.20 1.60
N VAL A 142 -1.70 -0.98 2.83
CA VAL A 142 -1.03 0.28 3.18
C VAL A 142 0.32 0.43 2.49
N SER A 143 1.07 -0.66 2.29
CA SER A 143 2.35 -0.62 1.57
C SER A 143 2.15 -0.39 0.07
N CYS A 144 1.08 -0.89 -0.54
CA CYS A 144 0.68 -0.53 -1.89
C CYS A 144 0.29 0.95 -2.01
N THR A 145 -0.45 1.47 -1.02
CA THR A 145 -0.78 2.89 -0.96
C THR A 145 0.48 3.74 -0.86
N ASN A 146 1.40 3.39 0.03
CA ASN A 146 2.69 4.07 0.15
C ASN A 146 3.51 4.01 -1.15
N ALA A 147 3.54 2.85 -1.83
CA ALA A 147 4.25 2.67 -3.09
C ALA A 147 3.74 3.57 -4.22
N LEU A 148 2.41 3.78 -4.28
CA LEU A 148 1.73 4.48 -5.37
C LEU A 148 1.48 5.96 -5.08
N SER A 149 1.72 6.41 -3.86
CA SER A 149 1.72 7.82 -3.51
C SER A 149 3.04 8.49 -3.90
N GLU A 150 2.97 9.74 -4.38
CA GLU A 150 4.17 10.57 -4.56
C GLU A 150 4.91 10.71 -3.22
N TRP A 151 4.15 10.92 -2.15
CA TRP A 151 4.63 10.92 -0.78
C TRP A 151 3.58 10.37 0.18
N MET A 152 4.03 9.85 1.31
CA MET A 152 3.17 9.45 2.43
C MET A 152 3.84 9.84 3.74
N GLU A 153 3.07 10.35 4.70
CA GLU A 153 3.54 10.60 6.05
C GLU A 153 2.64 9.86 7.03
N SER A 154 3.24 9.13 7.96
CA SER A 154 2.53 8.50 9.06
C SER A 154 2.99 9.14 10.37
N THR A 155 2.03 9.61 11.15
CA THR A 155 2.25 10.09 12.51
C THR A 155 1.58 9.12 13.45
N VAL A 156 2.31 8.55 14.40
CA VAL A 156 1.77 7.63 15.38
C VAL A 156 1.91 8.24 16.76
N ARG A 157 0.81 8.34 17.49
CA ARG A 157 0.84 8.70 18.91
C ARG A 157 0.64 7.45 19.72
N ARG A 158 1.72 7.05 20.39
CA ARG A 158 1.74 5.84 21.21
C ARG A 158 2.68 5.97 22.40
N ASN A 159 2.34 5.35 23.52
CA ASN A 159 3.18 5.32 24.72
C ASN A 159 3.57 6.74 25.21
N GLY A 160 2.63 7.69 25.12
CA GLY A 160 2.85 9.08 25.53
C GLY A 160 3.80 9.90 24.64
N LYS A 161 4.14 9.39 23.44
CA LYS A 161 5.05 10.02 22.48
C LYS A 161 4.41 10.14 21.10
N ILE A 162 4.89 11.11 20.33
CA ILE A 162 4.51 11.32 18.93
C ILE A 162 5.68 10.87 18.08
N TYR A 163 5.43 9.94 17.17
CA TYR A 163 6.37 9.42 16.21
C TYR A 163 5.95 9.82 14.80
N ARG A 164 6.92 10.05 13.92
CA ARG A 164 6.65 10.37 12.53
C ARG A 164 7.65 9.70 11.61
N GLN A 165 7.15 9.24 10.46
CA GLN A 165 7.98 8.79 9.35
C GLN A 165 7.44 9.27 8.01
N ARG A 166 8.34 9.74 7.15
CA ARG A 166 8.05 10.23 5.81
C ARG A 166 8.56 9.24 4.77
N PHE A 167 7.79 9.08 3.70
CA PHE A 167 8.11 8.24 2.55
C PHE A 167 7.90 9.01 1.25
N GLU A 168 8.68 8.68 0.23
CA GLU A 168 8.51 9.14 -1.14
C GLU A 168 8.48 7.94 -2.07
N LYS A 169 7.38 7.74 -2.82
CA LYS A 169 7.18 6.57 -3.70
C LYS A 169 7.42 5.23 -2.99
N GLY A 170 7.06 5.13 -1.71
CA GLY A 170 7.29 3.96 -0.88
C GLY A 170 8.68 3.85 -0.24
N ILE A 171 9.58 4.82 -0.48
CA ILE A 171 10.95 4.80 0.02
C ILE A 171 11.03 5.64 1.31
N PRO A 172 11.49 5.08 2.45
CA PRO A 172 11.67 5.85 3.68
C PRO A 172 12.64 7.00 3.49
N GLN A 173 12.29 8.18 4.01
CA GLN A 173 13.15 9.37 4.02
C GLN A 173 13.96 9.50 5.32
N GLY A 174 14.16 8.38 6.00
CA GLY A 174 14.80 8.28 7.31
C GLY A 174 14.06 7.31 8.23
N ASP A 175 14.67 7.02 9.37
CA ASP A 175 14.06 6.22 10.43
C ASP A 175 12.88 6.96 11.08
N VAL A 176 12.06 6.22 11.82
CA VAL A 176 10.98 6.80 12.63
C VAL A 176 11.57 7.77 13.67
N GLN A 177 11.05 8.99 13.70
CA GLN A 177 11.50 10.04 14.61
C GLN A 177 10.50 10.26 15.73
N GLU A 178 10.95 10.33 16.97
CA GLU A 178 10.17 10.90 18.07
C GLU A 178 10.16 12.43 17.93
N ILE A 179 9.00 13.02 17.70
CA ILE A 179 8.82 14.45 17.43
C ILE A 179 8.13 15.21 18.57
N GLY A 180 7.72 14.53 19.64
CA GLY A 180 7.09 15.17 20.78
C GLY A 180 6.45 14.21 21.78
N LYS A 181 5.76 14.79 22.76
CA LYS A 181 4.99 14.09 23.79
C LYS A 181 3.49 14.27 23.56
N THR A 182 2.69 13.34 24.05
CA THR A 182 1.22 13.35 23.92
C THR A 182 0.59 12.65 25.12
N SER A 183 -0.65 13.00 25.45
CA SER A 183 -1.51 12.24 26.39
C SER A 183 -2.58 11.41 25.68
N LYS A 184 -2.64 11.50 24.35
CA LYS A 184 -3.57 10.78 23.48
C LYS A 184 -2.84 9.72 22.68
N GLU A 185 -3.55 8.64 22.37
CA GLU A 185 -3.16 7.62 21.41
C GLU A 185 -3.98 7.85 20.11
N ASP A 186 -3.33 7.89 18.96
CA ASP A 186 -3.93 8.01 17.62
C ASP A 186 -2.92 7.59 16.52
N THR A 187 -3.41 7.28 15.31
CA THR A 187 -2.61 7.19 14.07
C THR A 187 -3.15 8.18 13.04
#